data_AF-A0A1V6NBM0-F1
#
_entry.id   AF-A0A1V6NBM0-F1
#
_cell.length_a   1.000
_cell.length_b   1.000
_cell.length_c   1.000
_cell.angle_alpha   90.00
_cell.angle_beta   90.00
_cell.angle_gamma   90.00
#
_symmetry.space_group_name_H-M   'P 1'
#
loop_
_entity.id
_entity.type
_entity.pdbx_description
1 polymer ?
#
loop_
_entity_poly.entity_id
_entity_poly.type
_entity_poly.pdbx_seq_one_letter_code
_entity_poly.pdbx_strand_id
1 'polypeptide(L)'
;MPIYPNPSKDVLHRFPTELYEALAGQGWLGICLPQRYGGSELGISEAAVIMQTIAESGGGMTGASSIHMNIFGLEPVAKFGTEKQKE
;
A
#
# COMPACT_ATOMS: atom_id res chain seq x y z
N MET A 1 31.30 15.29 -0.58
CA MET A 1 30.17 15.50 0.36
C MET A 1 28.90 15.04 -0.34
N PRO A 2 28.08 14.14 0.23
CA PRO A 2 26.77 13.87 -0.34
C PRO A 2 25.86 15.09 -0.13
N ILE A 3 25.08 15.40 -1.18
CA ILE A 3 24.35 16.64 -1.45
C ILE A 3 22.89 16.64 -0.95
N TYR A 4 22.52 15.75 -0.03
CA TYR A 4 21.13 15.65 0.45
C TYR A 4 21.01 16.13 1.90
N PRO A 5 20.35 17.28 2.15
CA PRO A 5 20.28 17.89 3.49
C PRO A 5 19.36 17.15 4.47
N ASN A 6 18.65 16.11 4.01
CA ASN A 6 17.83 15.26 4.87
C ASN A 6 17.79 13.83 4.27
N PRO A 7 18.22 12.78 4.99
CA PRO A 7 18.12 11.42 4.49
C PRO A 7 16.65 11.09 4.20
N SER A 8 16.37 10.42 3.08
CA SER A 8 15.03 9.90 2.82
C SER A 8 14.63 8.98 3.98
N LYS A 9 13.33 8.92 4.32
CA LYS A 9 12.84 8.06 5.41
C LYS A 9 13.23 6.58 5.19
N ASP A 10 13.49 6.19 3.94
CA ASP A 10 14.05 4.89 3.51
C ASP A 10 15.39 4.56 4.20
N VAL A 11 16.27 5.56 4.36
CA VAL A 11 17.59 5.42 5.02
C VAL A 11 17.48 5.30 6.54
N LEU A 12 16.37 5.76 7.11
CA LEU A 12 16.16 5.74 8.56
C LEU A 12 15.55 4.42 9.06
N HIS A 13 15.20 3.48 8.15
CA HIS A 13 14.60 2.17 8.47
C HIS A 13 13.37 2.26 9.38
N ARG A 14 12.59 3.34 9.26
CA ARG A 14 11.37 3.55 10.05
C ARG A 14 10.13 3.23 9.23
N PHE A 15 9.14 2.65 9.89
CA PHE A 15 7.82 2.48 9.28
C PHE A 15 7.22 3.86 8.95
N PRO A 16 6.70 4.08 7.73
CA PRO A 16 6.22 5.38 7.30
C PRO A 16 4.77 5.63 7.78
N THR A 17 4.56 5.74 9.09
CA THR A 17 3.22 5.85 9.71
C THR A 17 2.35 6.94 9.09
N GLU A 18 2.89 8.14 8.87
CA GLU A 18 2.13 9.26 8.27
C GLU A 18 1.61 8.94 6.86
N LEU A 19 2.42 8.26 6.05
CA LEU A 19 2.01 7.81 4.71
C LEU A 19 0.92 6.75 4.84
N TYR A 20 1.13 5.77 5.71
CA TYR A 20 0.20 4.68 5.94
C TYR A 20 -1.17 5.20 6.38
N GLU A 21 -1.22 6.09 7.37
CA GLU A 21 -2.45 6.69 7.88
C GLU A 21 -3.15 7.54 6.81
N ALA A 22 -2.40 8.32 6.03
CA ALA A 22 -2.97 9.10 4.93
C ALA A 22 -3.61 8.22 3.84
N LEU A 23 -2.98 7.09 3.52
CA LEU A 23 -3.50 6.12 2.56
C LEU A 23 -4.71 5.36 3.12
N ALA A 24 -4.66 4.97 4.39
CA ALA A 24 -5.77 4.32 5.09
C ALA A 24 -7.02 5.21 5.13
N GLY A 25 -6.85 6.48 5.50
CA GLY A 25 -7.95 7.44 5.60
C GLY A 25 -8.64 7.74 4.26
N GLN A 26 -7.98 7.46 3.14
CA GLN A 26 -8.54 7.62 1.80
C GLN A 26 -8.97 6.29 1.14
N GLY A 27 -8.88 5.17 1.85
CA GLY A 27 -9.31 3.86 1.34
C GLY A 27 -8.31 3.15 0.41
N TRP A 28 -7.12 3.71 0.21
CA TRP A 28 -6.11 3.16 -0.71
C TRP A 28 -5.55 1.80 -0.29
N LEU A 29 -5.61 1.47 1.01
CA LEU A 29 -5.17 0.16 1.51
C LEU A 29 -6.08 -0.99 1.06
N GLY A 30 -7.34 -0.70 0.75
CA GLY A 30 -8.33 -1.66 0.25
C GLY A 30 -8.61 -1.51 -1.24
N ILE A 31 -7.68 -0.97 -2.04
CA ILE A 31 -7.95 -0.60 -3.43
C ILE A 31 -8.46 -1.77 -4.29
N CYS A 32 -7.95 -2.98 -4.07
CA CYS A 32 -8.37 -4.19 -4.78
C CYS A 32 -9.58 -4.88 -4.14
N LEU A 33 -9.92 -4.54 -2.89
CA LEU A 33 -10.98 -5.22 -2.16
C LEU A 33 -12.35 -4.78 -2.69
N PRO A 34 -13.34 -5.70 -2.70
CA PRO A 34 -14.73 -5.35 -2.93
C PRO A 34 -15.25 -4.29 -1.95
N GLN A 35 -16.16 -3.42 -2.40
CA GLN A 35 -16.74 -2.35 -1.59
C GLN A 35 -17.53 -2.88 -0.40
N ARG A 36 -18.08 -4.11 -0.49
CA ARG A 36 -18.76 -4.76 0.65
C ARG A 36 -17.83 -4.97 1.87
N TYR A 37 -16.51 -4.96 1.65
CA TYR A 37 -15.50 -5.02 2.71
C TYR A 37 -14.83 -3.66 2.96
N GLY A 38 -15.40 -2.56 2.45
CA GLY A 38 -14.84 -1.21 2.57
C GLY A 38 -13.71 -0.88 1.57
N GLY A 39 -13.53 -1.70 0.53
CA GLY A 39 -12.54 -1.47 -0.54
C GLY A 39 -13.04 -0.59 -1.68
N SER A 40 -12.18 -0.41 -2.70
CA SER A 40 -12.49 0.42 -3.89
C SER A 40 -12.83 -0.39 -5.15
N GLU A 41 -12.58 -1.69 -5.16
CA GLU A 41 -12.78 -2.62 -6.29
C GLU A 41 -12.17 -2.15 -7.63
N LEU A 42 -11.07 -1.38 -7.58
CA LEU A 42 -10.42 -0.87 -8.79
C LEU A 42 -9.57 -1.95 -9.47
N GLY A 43 -8.88 -2.78 -8.67
CA GLY A 43 -8.12 -3.93 -9.17
C GLY A 43 -6.61 -3.72 -9.25
N ILE A 44 -5.93 -4.69 -9.85
CA ILE A 44 -4.46 -4.83 -9.81
C ILE A 44 -3.73 -3.76 -10.64
N SER A 45 -4.34 -3.29 -11.74
CA SER A 45 -3.72 -2.28 -12.61
C SER A 45 -3.55 -0.96 -11.86
N GLU A 46 -4.60 -0.52 -11.18
CA GLU A 46 -4.62 0.72 -10.38
C GLU A 46 -3.71 0.58 -9.15
N ALA A 47 -3.72 -0.60 -8.51
CA ALA A 47 -2.75 -0.93 -7.48
C ALA A 47 -1.29 -0.78 -7.96
N ALA A 48 -0.96 -1.28 -9.15
CA ALA A 48 0.39 -1.17 -9.71
C ALA A 48 0.79 0.30 -9.94
N VAL A 49 -0.13 1.14 -10.43
CA VAL A 49 0.12 2.57 -10.63
C VAL A 49 0.42 3.28 -9.30
N ILE A 50 -0.30 2.97 -8.23
CA ILE A 50 -0.04 3.54 -6.89
C ILE A 50 1.33 3.12 -6.37
N MET A 51 1.66 1.83 -6.50
CA MET A 51 2.94 1.28 -6.05
C MET A 51 4.10 1.96 -6.77
N GLN A 52 3.98 2.17 -8.08
CA GLN A 52 4.96 2.91 -8.87
C GLN A 52 5.06 4.38 -8.41
N THR A 53 3.92 5.05 -8.23
CA THR A 53 3.88 6.45 -7.79
C THR A 53 4.58 6.66 -6.45
N ILE A 54 4.34 5.78 -5.47
CA ILE A 54 4.99 5.85 -4.15
C ILE A 54 6.49 5.59 -4.23
N ALA A 55 6.90 4.63 -5.06
CA ALA A 55 8.32 4.36 -5.27
C ALA A 55 9.04 5.57 -5.89
N GLU A 56 8.41 6.23 -6.87
CA GLU A 56 8.94 7.41 -7.56
C GLU A 56 8.86 8.71 -6.74
N SER A 57 7.95 8.82 -5.77
CA SER A 57 7.74 10.04 -4.95
C SER A 57 8.80 10.25 -3.84
N GLY A 58 9.88 9.47 -3.84
CA GLY A 58 10.89 9.47 -2.77
C GLY A 58 10.54 8.57 -1.57
N GLY A 59 9.43 7.83 -1.64
CA GLY A 59 9.08 6.77 -0.69
C GLY A 59 9.91 5.50 -0.88
N GLY A 60 10.41 5.27 -2.11
CA GLY A 60 11.29 4.16 -2.43
C GLY A 60 10.71 2.81 -2.04
N MET A 61 11.58 1.90 -1.60
CA MET A 61 11.15 0.55 -1.23
C MET A 61 10.41 0.54 0.11
N THR A 62 10.78 1.38 1.08
CA THR A 62 10.09 1.46 2.38
C THR A 62 8.63 1.88 2.22
N GLY A 63 8.34 2.89 1.40
CA GLY A 63 6.97 3.34 1.15
C GLY A 63 6.12 2.25 0.49
N ALA A 64 6.61 1.68 -0.61
CA ALA A 64 5.92 0.61 -1.33
C ALA A 64 5.71 -0.65 -0.44
N SER A 65 6.76 -1.11 0.24
CA SER A 65 6.65 -2.30 1.10
C SER A 65 5.73 -2.11 2.29
N SER A 66 5.54 -0.88 2.80
CA SER A 66 4.65 -0.62 3.94
C SER A 66 3.17 -0.90 3.65
N ILE A 67 2.75 -0.94 2.38
CA ILE A 67 1.35 -1.12 1.99
C ILE A 67 1.08 -2.36 1.11
N HIS A 68 2.10 -2.95 0.50
CA HIS A 68 1.91 -4.01 -0.52
C HIS A 68 1.11 -5.22 -0.02
N MET A 69 1.24 -5.58 1.26
CA MET A 69 0.48 -6.70 1.84
C MET A 69 -1.02 -6.41 1.94
N ASN A 70 -1.42 -5.17 2.21
CA ASN A 70 -2.83 -4.79 2.22
C ASN A 70 -3.44 -4.86 0.81
N ILE A 71 -2.64 -4.51 -0.19
CA ILE A 71 -3.07 -4.47 -1.58
C ILE A 71 -3.10 -5.86 -2.22
N PHE A 72 -2.02 -6.63 -2.08
CA PHE A 72 -1.83 -7.92 -2.77
C PHE A 72 -2.03 -9.14 -1.87
N GLY A 73 -1.72 -9.03 -0.59
CA GLY A 73 -1.78 -10.15 0.35
C GLY A 73 -3.19 -10.66 0.62
N LEU A 74 -4.20 -9.79 0.46
CA LEU A 74 -5.61 -10.15 0.64
C LEU A 74 -6.25 -10.74 -0.62
N GLU A 75 -5.61 -10.60 -1.77
CA GLU A 75 -6.19 -11.05 -3.03
C GLU A 75 -6.42 -12.58 -3.11
N PRO A 76 -5.51 -13.44 -2.60
CA PRO A 76 -5.78 -14.87 -2.49
C PRO A 76 -6.99 -15.19 -1.60
N VAL A 77 -7.19 -14.45 -0.51
CA VAL A 77 -8.33 -14.63 0.38
C VAL A 77 -9.63 -14.19 -0.30
N ALA A 78 -9.61 -13.07 -1.01
CA ALA A 78 -10.76 -12.58 -1.76
C ALA A 78 -11.19 -13.55 -2.87
N LYS A 79 -10.22 -14.11 -3.63
CA LYS A 79 -10.49 -15.01 -4.76
C LYS A 79 -10.80 -16.45 -4.35
N PHE A 80 -10.08 -17.00 -3.36
CA PHE A 80 -10.08 -18.43 -3.08
C PHE A 80 -10.48 -18.77 -1.63
N GLY A 81 -10.66 -17.77 -0.77
CA GLY A 81 -11.07 -17.97 0.61
C GLY A 81 -12.48 -18.53 0.74
N THR A 82 -12.70 -19.30 1.79
CA THR A 82 -14.03 -19.63 2.30
C THR A 82 -14.72 -18.38 2.83
N GLU A 83 -16.05 -18.40 2.95
CA GLU A 83 -16.79 -17.26 3.52
C GLU A 83 -16.29 -16.87 4.92
N LYS A 84 -15.96 -17.87 5.75
CA LYS A 84 -15.37 -17.66 7.08
C LYS A 84 -13.98 -17.00 7.06
N GLN A 85 -13.22 -17.10 5.96
CA GLN A 85 -11.92 -16.43 5.84
C GLN A 85 -12.05 -15.00 5.31
N LYS A 86 -13.21 -14.64 4.74
CA LYS A 86 -13.50 -13.30 4.21
C LYS A 86 -14.21 -12.40 5.23
N GLU A 87 -14.84 -12.99 6.26
CA GLU A 87 -15.27 -12.31 7.50
C GLU A 87 -14.10 -12.10 8.45
#